data_AF-A0A0Q7D604-F1
#
_entry.id   AF-A0A0Q7D604-F1
#
_cell.length_a   1.000
_cell.length_b   1.000
_cell.length_c   1.000
_cell.angle_alpha   90.00
_cell.angle_beta   90.00
_cell.angle_gamma   90.00
#
_symmetry.space_group_name_H-M   'P 1'
#
loop_
_entity.id
_entity.type
_entity.pdbx_description
1 polymer ?
#
loop_
_entity_poly.entity_id
_entity_poly.type
_entity_poly.pdbx_seq_one_letter_code
_entity_poly.pdbx_strand_id
1 'polypeptide(L)'
;MFNVLRETWRLDDDPKRTAPDSSFIATGRSAAEAADLAREWAGRFQRHGFDKASGAWWAVEGERIHRVTVAPKRRRPVGLALGLGAAGLAAVLVARGVRR
;
A
#
# COMPACT_ATOMS: atom_id res chain seq x y z
N MET A 1 -9.20 -15.46 0.32
CA MET A 1 -9.18 -14.52 1.45
C MET A 1 -8.21 -13.40 1.11
N PHE A 2 -8.65 -12.16 1.26
CA PHE A 2 -7.96 -10.95 0.90
C PHE A 2 -7.86 -10.06 2.14
N ASN A 3 -6.72 -9.42 2.33
CA ASN A 3 -6.48 -8.46 3.38
C ASN A 3 -6.68 -7.05 2.83
N VAL A 4 -7.20 -6.18 3.68
CA VAL A 4 -7.25 -4.74 3.45
C VAL A 4 -6.11 -4.12 4.24
N LEU A 5 -5.11 -3.60 3.54
CA LEU A 5 -3.92 -2.97 4.09
C LEU A 5 -4.11 -1.45 4.07
N ARG A 6 -3.86 -0.81 5.20
CA ARG A 6 -3.78 0.64 5.35
C ARG A 6 -2.34 1.05 5.52
N GLU A 7 -1.89 1.99 4.69
CA GLU A 7 -0.60 2.67 4.79
C GLU A 7 -0.90 4.14 5.13
N THR A 8 -0.22 4.70 6.12
CA THR A 8 -0.43 6.09 6.56
C THR A 8 0.88 6.87 6.54
N TRP A 9 0.84 8.06 5.96
CA TRP A 9 1.90 9.06 6.01
C TRP A 9 1.38 10.33 6.66
N ARG A 10 2.28 11.15 7.17
CA ARG A 10 2.00 12.56 7.42
C ARG A 10 2.17 13.37 6.13
N LEU A 11 1.53 14.53 6.05
CA LEU A 11 1.65 15.44 4.89
C LEU A 11 3.06 15.99 4.71
N ASP A 12 3.83 16.09 5.79
CA ASP A 12 5.22 16.52 5.81
C ASP A 12 6.23 15.39 5.53
N ASP A 13 5.76 14.14 5.42
CA ASP A 13 6.62 13.02 5.07
C ASP A 13 7.00 13.07 3.58
N ASP A 14 8.28 12.82 3.28
CA ASP A 14 8.70 12.48 1.93
C ASP A 14 8.48 10.97 1.72
N PRO A 15 7.50 10.53 0.90
CA PRO A 15 7.20 9.10 0.73
C PRO A 15 8.34 8.32 0.05
N LYS A 16 9.37 9.00 -0.49
CA LYS A 16 10.59 8.34 -1.00
C LYS A 16 11.58 8.00 0.11
N ARG A 17 11.43 8.58 1.30
CA ARG A 17 12.37 8.47 2.43
C ARG A 17 11.73 7.92 3.69
N THR A 18 10.47 8.26 3.92
CA THR A 18 9.70 7.82 5.09
C THR A 18 8.79 6.66 4.71
N ALA A 19 8.98 5.53 5.39
CA ALA A 19 8.08 4.39 5.27
C ALA A 19 6.73 4.73 5.95
N PRO A 20 5.59 4.30 5.36
CA PRO A 20 4.29 4.48 6.00
C PRO A 20 4.16 3.67 7.29
N ASP A 21 3.27 4.13 8.17
CA ASP A 21 2.68 3.27 9.20
C ASP A 21 1.67 2.32 8.54
N SER A 22 2.02 1.03 8.51
CA SER A 22 1.30 -0.01 7.78
C SER A 22 0.58 -0.95 8.74
N SER A 23 -0.73 -1.11 8.54
CA SER A 23 -1.60 -1.90 9.41
C SER A 23 -2.70 -2.60 8.63
N PHE A 24 -3.05 -3.82 9.04
CA PHE A 24 -4.20 -4.54 8.50
C PHE A 24 -5.47 -4.07 9.21
N ILE A 25 -6.47 -3.64 8.43
CA ILE A 25 -7.72 -3.11 9.00
C ILE A 25 -8.90 -4.08 8.88
N ALA A 26 -8.89 -4.98 7.89
CA ALA A 26 -9.93 -5.98 7.70
C ALA A 26 -9.47 -7.14 6.80
N THR A 27 -10.29 -8.19 6.73
CA THR A 27 -10.11 -9.29 5.77
C THR A 27 -11.44 -9.68 5.13
N GLY A 28 -11.47 -9.78 3.79
CA GLY A 28 -12.61 -10.29 3.02
C GLY A 28 -12.36 -11.71 2.51
N ARG A 29 -13.42 -12.47 2.25
CA ARG A 29 -13.31 -13.81 1.66
C ARG A 29 -12.96 -13.71 0.17
N SER A 30 -13.52 -12.72 -0.52
CA SER A 30 -13.25 -12.38 -1.93
C SER A 30 -12.53 -11.04 -2.11
N ALA A 31 -12.03 -10.77 -3.32
CA ALA A 31 -11.43 -9.48 -3.67
C ALA A 31 -12.47 -8.36 -3.69
N ALA A 32 -13.68 -8.65 -4.18
CA ALA A 32 -14.79 -7.71 -4.21
C ALA A 32 -15.20 -7.28 -2.80
N GLU A 33 -15.38 -8.25 -1.89
CA GLU A 33 -15.71 -7.98 -0.48
C GLU A 33 -14.63 -7.15 0.21
N ALA A 34 -13.35 -7.45 -0.05
CA ALA A 34 -12.25 -6.65 0.48
C ALA A 34 -12.19 -5.23 -0.14
N ALA A 35 -12.60 -5.06 -1.40
CA ALA A 35 -12.69 -3.75 -2.04
C ALA A 35 -13.85 -2.91 -1.47
N ASP A 36 -14.99 -3.55 -1.17
CA ASP A 36 -16.12 -2.90 -0.49
C ASP A 36 -15.72 -2.43 0.90
N LEU A 37 -15.00 -3.26 1.66
CA LEU A 37 -14.45 -2.89 2.97
C LEU A 37 -13.45 -1.73 2.88
N ALA A 38 -12.58 -1.73 1.86
CA ALA A 38 -11.65 -0.64 1.61
C ALA A 38 -12.38 0.68 1.30
N ARG A 39 -13.43 0.61 0.47
CA ARG A 39 -14.29 1.74 0.13
C ARG A 39 -15.03 2.28 1.35
N GLU A 40 -15.65 1.40 2.13
CA GLU A 40 -16.38 1.78 3.34
C GLU A 40 -15.46 2.49 4.35
N TRP A 41 -14.26 1.95 4.55
CA TRP A 41 -13.28 2.55 5.44
C TRP A 41 -12.86 3.95 4.96
N ALA A 42 -12.54 4.11 3.67
CA ALA A 42 -12.20 5.41 3.10
C ALA A 42 -13.37 6.41 3.21
N GLY A 43 -14.61 5.91 3.14
CA GLY A 43 -15.86 6.67 3.30
C GLY A 43 -16.04 7.37 4.64
N ARG A 44 -15.23 7.02 5.65
CA ARG A 44 -15.30 7.63 6.99
C ARG A 44 -14.58 8.97 7.10
N PHE A 45 -13.77 9.32 6.11
CA PHE A 45 -12.96 10.53 6.11
C PHE A 45 -13.61 11.66 5.31
N GLN A 46 -13.35 12.91 5.69
CA GLN A 46 -13.90 14.08 5.01
C GLN A 46 -13.46 14.19 3.55
N ARG A 47 -12.22 13.80 3.25
CA ARG A 47 -11.65 13.81 1.89
C ARG A 47 -11.16 12.42 1.56
N HIS A 48 -11.70 11.86 0.48
CA HIS A 48 -11.39 10.51 0.04
C HIS A 48 -11.68 10.34 -1.46
N GLY A 49 -11.06 9.32 -2.08
CA GLY A 49 -11.26 8.99 -3.49
C GLY A 49 -10.57 7.67 -3.87
N PHE A 50 -10.86 7.19 -5.07
CA PHE A 50 -10.20 6.00 -5.62
C PHE A 50 -9.27 6.41 -6.75
N ASP A 51 -7.99 6.05 -6.64
CA ASP A 51 -7.04 6.17 -7.74
C ASP A 51 -6.93 4.83 -8.47
N LYS A 52 -7.43 4.81 -9.70
CA LYS A 52 -7.42 3.65 -10.57
C LYS A 52 -6.00 3.22 -10.95
N ALA A 53 -5.06 4.16 -11.10
CA ALA A 53 -3.71 3.85 -11.52
C ALA A 53 -2.94 3.10 -10.41
N SER A 54 -3.09 3.53 -9.15
CA SER A 54 -2.50 2.83 -8.01
C SER A 54 -3.35 1.66 -7.48
N GLY A 55 -4.58 1.50 -7.96
CA GLY A 55 -5.52 0.49 -7.49
C GLY A 55 -5.87 0.66 -6.01
N ALA A 56 -5.86 1.89 -5.51
CA ALA A 56 -5.93 2.20 -4.09
C ALA A 56 -6.98 3.25 -3.78
N TRP A 57 -7.62 3.10 -2.62
CA TRP A 57 -8.43 4.16 -2.03
C TRP A 57 -7.53 5.09 -1.24
N TRP A 58 -7.65 6.39 -1.48
CA TRP A 58 -6.92 7.43 -0.78
C TRP A 58 -7.88 8.22 0.11
N ALA A 59 -7.43 8.57 1.30
CA ALA A 59 -8.16 9.41 2.23
C ALA A 59 -7.22 10.37 2.96
N VAL A 60 -7.74 11.51 3.40
CA VAL A 60 -6.99 12.53 4.13
C VAL A 60 -7.72 12.90 5.43
N GLU A 61 -6.99 12.88 6.54
CA GLU A 61 -7.47 13.23 7.87
C GLU A 61 -6.49 14.19 8.55
N GLY A 62 -6.86 15.47 8.67
CA GLY A 62 -5.96 16.49 9.22
C GLY A 62 -4.64 16.53 8.44
N GLU A 63 -3.52 16.24 9.13
CA GLU A 63 -2.18 16.15 8.56
C GLU A 63 -1.78 14.74 8.08
N ARG A 64 -2.72 13.81 7.97
CA ARG A 64 -2.42 12.42 7.56
C ARG A 64 -3.02 12.09 6.21
N ILE A 65 -2.24 11.39 5.39
CA ILE A 65 -2.69 10.73 4.16
C ILE A 65 -2.76 9.23 4.42
N HIS A 66 -3.87 8.62 4.06
CA HIS A 66 -4.08 7.19 4.12
C HIS A 66 -4.23 6.62 2.73
N ARG A 67 -3.56 5.50 2.48
CA ARG A 67 -3.74 4.66 1.30
C ARG A 67 -4.24 3.30 1.73
N VAL A 68 -5.33 2.84 1.13
CA VAL A 68 -5.91 1.53 1.39
C VAL A 68 -5.84 0.68 0.13
N THR A 69 -5.26 -0.50 0.28
CA THR A 69 -5.07 -1.46 -0.80
C THR A 69 -5.66 -2.82 -0.42
N VAL A 70 -6.15 -3.54 -1.43
CA VAL A 70 -6.59 -4.92 -1.29
C VAL A 70 -5.46 -5.83 -1.76
N ALA A 71 -4.98 -6.70 -0.87
CA ALA A 71 -3.94 -7.67 -1.19
C ALA A 71 -4.41 -9.09 -0.88
N PRO A 72 -4.10 -10.11 -1.70
CA PRO A 72 -4.39 -11.49 -1.34
C PRO A 72 -3.68 -11.84 -0.02
N LYS A 73 -4.39 -12.53 0.89
CA LYS A 73 -3.81 -13.03 2.14
C LYS A 73 -2.78 -14.10 1.78
N ARG A 74 -1.51 -13.72 1.72
CA ARG A 74 -0.42 -14.69 1.54
C ARG A 74 -0.40 -15.60 2.77
N ARG A 75 -0.77 -16.87 2.63
CA ARG A 75 -0.40 -17.91 3.60
C ARG A 75 1.11 -17.98 3.57
N ARG A 76 1.80 -17.41 4.56
CA ARG A 76 3.27 -17.48 4.64
C ARG A 76 3.65 -18.97 4.79
N PRO A 77 4.39 -19.61 3.86
CA PRO A 77 5.40 -20.55 4.32
C PRO A 77 6.42 -19.74 5.12
N VAL A 78 6.85 -20.25 6.27
CA VAL A 78 7.98 -19.67 7.02
C VAL A 78 9.19 -19.69 6.09
N GLY A 79 9.55 -18.52 5.54
CA GLY A 79 10.65 -18.37 4.60
C GLY A 79 10.33 -17.36 3.50
N LEU A 80 11.26 -16.45 3.26
CA LEU A 80 11.24 -15.34 2.31
C LEU A 80 10.47 -14.08 2.75
N ALA A 81 11.21 -13.27 3.50
CA ALA A 81 11.20 -11.82 3.35
C ALA A 81 11.39 -11.44 1.87
N LEU A 82 10.32 -10.98 1.22
CA LEU A 82 10.29 -10.29 -0.09
C LEU A 82 9.06 -9.37 0.00
N GLY A 83 9.16 -8.04 0.02
CA GLY A 83 9.97 -7.21 -0.85
C GLY A 83 9.02 -6.23 -1.55
N LEU A 84 8.42 -5.31 -0.79
CA LEU A 84 7.68 -4.14 -1.32
C LEU A 84 8.54 -2.88 -1.24
N GLY A 85 9.86 -3.04 -1.38
CA GLY A 85 10.85 -1.98 -1.60
C GLY A 85 11.80 -2.28 -2.76
N ALA A 86 11.50 -3.28 -3.60
CA ALA A 86 12.44 -3.80 -4.61
C ALA A 86 12.06 -3.46 -6.07
N ALA A 87 11.15 -2.50 -6.30
CA ALA A 87 10.94 -1.97 -7.66
C ALA A 87 11.95 -0.85 -8.03
N GLY A 88 12.76 -0.35 -7.08
CA GLY A 88 13.66 0.79 -7.30
C GLY A 88 15.17 0.50 -7.33
N LEU A 89 15.63 -0.67 -6.88
CA LEU A 89 17.07 -0.91 -6.63
C LEU A 89 17.76 -1.91 -7.56
N ALA A 90 17.02 -2.64 -8.40
CA ALA A 90 17.63 -3.51 -9.42
C ALA A 90 18.09 -2.73 -10.68
N ALA A 91 17.50 -1.56 -10.96
CA ALA A 91 17.84 -0.78 -12.16
C ALA A 91 19.17 -0.01 -12.06
N VAL A 92 19.67 0.27 -10.85
CA VAL A 92 20.88 1.10 -10.66
C VAL A 92 22.17 0.28 -10.73
N LEU A 93 22.14 -1.02 -10.42
CA LEU A 93 23.34 -1.86 -10.45
C LEU A 93 23.70 -2.36 -11.86
N VAL A 94 22.72 -2.52 -12.75
CA VAL A 94 22.98 -2.93 -14.15
C VAL A 94 23.55 -1.78 -14.98
N ALA A 95 23.17 -0.54 -14.70
CA ALA A 95 23.62 0.64 -15.45
C ALA A 95 25.09 1.05 -15.18
N ARG A 96 25.72 0.56 -14.10
CA ARG A 96 27.12 0.87 -13.76
C ARG A 96 28.15 -0.19 -14.20
N GLY A 97 27.72 -1.34 -14.70
CA GLY A 97 28.60 -2.44 -15.13
C GLY A 97 29.01 -2.44 -16.59
N VAL A 98 28.41 -1.61 -17.45
CA VAL A 98 28.65 -1.61 -18.91
C VAL A 98 29.56 -0.45 -19.36
N ARG A 99 30.36 0.10 -18.44
CA ARG A 99 31.47 1.01 -18.76
C ARG A 99 32.75 0.58 -18.05
N ARG A 100 33.29 -0.57 -18.43
CA ARG A 100 34.73 -0.83 -18.45
C ARG A 100 35.05 -1.72 -19.63
#